data_AF-A0A817DNK8-F1
#
_entry.id   AF-A0A817DNK8-F1
#
_cell.length_a   1.000
_cell.length_b   1.000
_cell.length_c   1.000
_cell.angle_alpha   90.00
_cell.angle_beta   90.00
_cell.angle_gamma   90.00
#
_symmetry.space_group_name_H-M   'P 1'
#
loop_
_entity.id
_entity.type
_entity.pdbx_description
1 polymer ?
#
loop_
_entity_poly.entity_id
_entity_poly.type
_entity_poly.pdbx_seq_one_letter_code
_entity_poly.pdbx_strand_id
1 'polypeptide(L)'
;MDIDNILSTRLEELQQKFPTRFSKSIYVLKAVHDNVPTGWKERLIEARRKGNGQRVILIPYNIEGLHWIGILLKFETDRKIELAQLMDPVEYSDFSPEKLGNELKEIYPDTLLRWTYVEKHRDVQQSASITIKNLLKAAEEVQLTYERGTDTCSIDLKDENWQAALTTMKILFKELSSLNMQELFTLIEEADKVVYLIKDKNIILFFGITGSGKSTTIHFLAGSQMERVIVTTSPFAQSETRYITAVTVNFKDVGAFTDGSIILCDNPGFGNTHRAEFDIANAIGIVRAVKGCRSVKPVVLISYGNIA
;
A
#
# COMPACT_ATOMS: atom_id res chain seq x y z
N MET A 1 -22.04 9.68 -13.37
CA MET A 1 -21.84 8.25 -13.67
C MET A 1 -22.63 7.46 -12.64
N ASP A 2 -23.43 6.49 -13.07
CA ASP A 2 -24.27 5.68 -12.19
C ASP A 2 -23.48 4.45 -11.70
N ILE A 3 -22.60 4.71 -10.72
CA ILE A 3 -21.59 3.74 -10.31
C ILE A 3 -22.20 2.50 -9.65
N ASP A 4 -23.29 2.64 -8.90
CA ASP A 4 -23.95 1.54 -8.21
C ASP A 4 -24.68 0.61 -9.19
N ASN A 5 -25.29 1.14 -10.24
CA ASN A 5 -25.85 0.29 -11.30
C ASN A 5 -24.75 -0.47 -12.06
N ILE A 6 -23.65 0.20 -12.45
CA ILE A 6 -22.52 -0.47 -13.12
C ILE A 6 -21.90 -1.56 -12.22
N LEU A 7 -21.73 -1.26 -10.93
CA LEU A 7 -21.21 -2.22 -9.96
C LEU A 7 -22.15 -3.41 -9.79
N SER A 8 -23.46 -3.17 -9.72
CA SER A 8 -24.49 -4.22 -9.61
C SER A 8 -24.50 -5.13 -10.84
N THR A 9 -24.50 -4.56 -12.05
CA THR A 9 -24.45 -5.34 -13.30
C THR A 9 -23.20 -6.21 -13.39
N ARG A 10 -22.02 -5.66 -13.06
CA ARG A 10 -20.77 -6.45 -13.06
C ARG A 10 -20.77 -7.53 -11.98
N LEU A 11 -21.37 -7.27 -10.83
CA LEU A 11 -21.52 -8.29 -9.79
C LEU A 11 -22.43 -9.43 -10.28
N GLU A 12 -23.55 -9.12 -10.94
CA GLU A 12 -24.45 -10.12 -11.53
C GLU A 12 -23.75 -10.95 -12.61
N GLU A 13 -22.96 -10.32 -13.49
CA GLU A 13 -22.13 -11.02 -14.49
C GLU A 13 -21.15 -11.99 -13.82
N LEU A 14 -20.50 -11.57 -12.73
CA LEU A 14 -19.57 -12.41 -11.97
C LEU A 14 -20.30 -13.55 -11.23
N GLN A 15 -21.50 -13.30 -10.69
CA GLN A 15 -22.36 -14.32 -10.07
C GLN A 15 -22.83 -15.35 -11.09
N GLN A 16 -23.14 -14.95 -12.33
CA GLN A 16 -23.50 -15.88 -13.39
C GLN A 16 -22.29 -16.71 -13.85
N LYS A 17 -21.14 -16.07 -14.00
CA LYS A 17 -19.91 -16.71 -14.49
C LYS A 17 -19.26 -17.62 -13.44
N PHE A 18 -19.36 -17.26 -12.16
CA PHE A 18 -18.74 -17.96 -11.03
C PHE A 18 -19.71 -18.10 -9.85
N PRO A 19 -20.78 -18.89 -9.98
CA PRO A 19 -21.88 -18.95 -9.00
C PRO A 19 -21.47 -19.51 -7.63
N THR A 20 -20.41 -20.31 -7.56
CA THR A 20 -19.83 -20.79 -6.30
C THR A 20 -18.99 -19.70 -5.62
N ARG A 21 -18.24 -18.90 -6.39
CA ARG A 21 -17.31 -17.86 -5.89
C ARG A 21 -18.02 -16.59 -5.43
N PHE A 22 -19.14 -16.25 -6.06
CA PHE A 22 -19.94 -15.08 -5.71
C PHE A 22 -21.34 -15.55 -5.29
N SER A 23 -21.51 -15.80 -3.98
CA SER A 23 -22.80 -16.21 -3.43
C SER A 23 -23.83 -15.07 -3.46
N LYS A 24 -25.13 -15.41 -3.34
CA LYS A 24 -26.26 -14.45 -3.31
C LYS A 24 -26.27 -13.50 -2.09
N SER A 25 -25.24 -13.55 -1.24
CA SER A 25 -25.13 -12.75 -0.01
C SER A 25 -24.39 -11.42 -0.19
N ILE A 26 -24.05 -11.05 -1.42
CA ILE A 26 -23.39 -9.78 -1.74
C ILE A 26 -24.41 -8.78 -2.27
N TYR A 27 -24.48 -7.60 -1.67
CA TYR A 27 -25.41 -6.54 -2.04
C TYR A 27 -24.66 -5.26 -2.38
N VAL A 28 -25.10 -4.57 -3.42
CA VAL A 28 -24.65 -3.22 -3.73
C VAL A 28 -25.70 -2.23 -3.22
N LEU A 29 -25.27 -1.25 -2.43
CA LEU A 29 -26.12 -0.13 -2.05
C LEU A 29 -26.00 1.01 -3.05
N LYS A 30 -27.05 1.83 -3.10
CA LYS A 30 -27.03 3.07 -3.87
C LYS A 30 -25.86 3.94 -3.42
N ALA A 31 -25.25 4.62 -4.37
CA ALA A 31 -24.16 5.55 -4.10
C ALA A 31 -24.52 6.53 -2.97
N VAL A 32 -23.54 6.78 -2.11
CA VAL A 32 -23.59 7.82 -1.08
C VAL A 32 -22.85 9.03 -1.63
N HIS A 33 -23.40 10.21 -1.41
CA HIS A 33 -22.71 11.47 -1.69
C HIS A 33 -22.57 12.25 -0.38
N ASP A 34 -21.36 12.70 -0.07
CA ASP A 34 -21.04 13.45 1.16
C ASP A 34 -21.76 14.80 1.27
N ASN A 35 -22.10 15.40 0.13
CA ASN A 35 -22.89 16.61 0.02
C ASN A 35 -24.38 16.42 0.35
N VAL A 36 -24.82 15.18 0.60
CA VAL A 36 -26.17 14.85 1.09
C VAL A 36 -26.09 14.57 2.60
N PRO A 37 -26.53 15.50 3.47
CA PRO A 37 -26.26 15.47 4.92
C PRO A 37 -26.72 14.21 5.67
N THR A 38 -27.72 13.49 5.15
CA THR A 38 -28.25 12.25 5.76
C THR A 38 -27.98 11.01 4.92
N GLY A 39 -27.37 11.17 3.73
CA GLY A 39 -27.23 10.09 2.74
C GLY A 39 -26.46 8.89 3.29
N TRP A 40 -25.39 9.14 4.04
CA TRP A 40 -24.60 8.06 4.66
C TRP A 40 -25.38 7.29 5.74
N LYS A 41 -25.99 8.01 6.68
CA LYS A 41 -26.74 7.42 7.80
C LYS A 41 -27.93 6.60 7.31
N GLU A 42 -28.66 7.11 6.32
CA GLU A 42 -29.77 6.39 5.68
C GLU A 42 -29.29 5.10 5.01
N ARG A 43 -28.12 5.11 4.35
CA ARG A 43 -27.56 3.92 3.68
C ARG A 43 -27.09 2.88 4.69
N LEU A 44 -26.55 3.28 5.82
CA LEU A 44 -26.22 2.35 6.91
C LEU A 44 -27.46 1.73 7.55
N ILE A 45 -28.57 2.48 7.64
CA ILE A 45 -29.87 1.95 8.07
C ILE A 45 -30.45 1.00 7.01
N GLU A 46 -30.31 1.32 5.72
CA GLU A 46 -30.70 0.46 4.62
C GLU A 46 -29.88 -0.85 4.63
N ALA A 47 -28.57 -0.76 4.84
CA ALA A 47 -27.65 -1.90 4.99
C ALA A 47 -28.11 -2.86 6.10
N ARG A 48 -28.63 -2.30 7.19
CA ARG A 48 -29.22 -3.07 8.30
C ARG A 48 -30.51 -3.78 7.92
N ARG A 49 -31.32 -3.20 7.03
CA ARG A 49 -32.65 -3.70 6.63
C ARG A 49 -32.62 -4.69 5.47
N LYS A 50 -31.66 -4.56 4.54
CA LYS A 50 -31.66 -5.27 3.23
C LYS A 50 -31.30 -6.76 3.27
N GLY A 51 -31.09 -7.36 4.43
CA GLY A 51 -30.79 -8.80 4.52
C GLY A 51 -30.75 -9.31 5.95
N ASN A 52 -30.84 -10.63 6.09
CA ASN A 52 -30.74 -11.35 7.37
C ASN A 52 -29.46 -12.20 7.37
N GLY A 53 -28.70 -12.15 8.47
CA GLY A 53 -27.54 -13.00 8.71
C GLY A 53 -26.26 -12.55 7.99
N GLN A 54 -25.40 -13.52 7.66
CA GLN A 54 -24.08 -13.30 7.08
C GLN A 54 -24.17 -12.79 5.65
N ARG A 55 -23.52 -11.66 5.38
CA ARG A 55 -23.58 -10.98 4.07
C ARG A 55 -22.44 -9.99 3.87
N VAL A 56 -22.22 -9.61 2.62
CA VAL A 56 -21.29 -8.56 2.23
C VAL A 56 -22.06 -7.41 1.59
N ILE A 57 -21.73 -6.19 1.95
CA ILE A 57 -22.34 -4.99 1.39
C ILE A 57 -21.24 -4.12 0.78
N LEU A 58 -21.44 -3.72 -0.47
CA LEU A 58 -20.58 -2.82 -1.22
C LEU A 58 -21.27 -1.46 -1.32
N ILE A 59 -20.55 -0.41 -0.94
CA ILE A 59 -21.07 0.95 -0.91
C ILE A 59 -20.09 1.85 -1.67
N PRO A 60 -20.47 2.32 -2.86
CA PRO A 60 -19.79 3.42 -3.52
C PRO A 60 -20.05 4.71 -2.75
N TYR A 61 -19.00 5.44 -2.41
CA TYR A 61 -19.09 6.71 -1.69
C TYR A 61 -18.39 7.80 -2.51
N ASN A 62 -19.06 8.93 -2.67
CA ASN A 62 -18.59 10.05 -3.45
C ASN A 62 -18.30 11.23 -2.54
N ILE A 63 -17.08 11.74 -2.68
CA ILE A 63 -16.54 12.91 -2.00
C ILE A 63 -16.63 14.09 -2.96
N GLU A 64 -17.33 15.14 -2.54
CA GLU A 64 -17.47 16.43 -3.21
C GLU A 64 -17.90 16.36 -4.70
N GLY A 65 -18.63 15.32 -5.10
CA GLY A 65 -19.07 15.16 -6.49
C GLY A 65 -18.03 14.58 -7.45
N LEU A 66 -16.76 14.48 -7.05
CA LEU A 66 -15.64 14.23 -7.96
C LEU A 66 -14.86 12.95 -7.65
N HIS A 67 -14.63 12.67 -6.38
CA HIS A 67 -13.74 11.58 -5.94
C HIS A 67 -14.56 10.41 -5.40
N TRP A 68 -14.47 9.26 -6.04
CA TRP A 68 -15.11 8.03 -5.59
C TRP A 68 -14.17 7.18 -4.74
N ILE A 69 -14.71 6.68 -3.64
CA ILE A 69 -14.10 5.67 -2.77
C ILE A 69 -15.07 4.49 -2.61
N GLY A 70 -14.54 3.33 -2.26
CA GLY A 70 -15.30 2.12 -1.99
C GLY A 70 -15.34 1.81 -0.49
N ILE A 71 -16.49 1.38 0.01
CA ILE A 71 -16.63 0.82 1.35
C ILE A 71 -17.20 -0.59 1.24
N LEU A 72 -16.56 -1.54 1.93
CA LEU A 72 -17.03 -2.92 2.05
C LEU A 72 -17.35 -3.21 3.52
N LEU A 73 -18.54 -3.73 3.77
CA LEU A 73 -18.98 -4.19 5.09
C LEU A 73 -19.31 -5.68 5.02
N LYS A 74 -18.64 -6.50 5.83
CA LYS A 74 -18.98 -7.91 6.04
C LYS A 74 -19.71 -8.05 7.36
N PHE A 75 -20.92 -8.59 7.31
CA PHE A 75 -21.75 -8.85 8.48
C PHE A 75 -21.60 -10.31 8.91
N GLU A 76 -21.37 -10.52 10.20
CA GLU A 76 -21.52 -11.84 10.83
C GLU A 76 -23.00 -12.08 11.19
N THR A 77 -23.68 -11.04 11.67
CA THR A 77 -25.12 -11.02 11.93
C THR A 77 -25.66 -9.64 11.62
N ASP A 78 -26.99 -9.44 11.61
CA ASP A 78 -27.61 -8.15 11.28
C ASP A 78 -27.18 -6.97 12.16
N ARG A 79 -26.59 -7.26 13.33
CA ARG A 79 -26.14 -6.26 14.31
C ARG A 79 -24.63 -6.21 14.46
N LYS A 80 -23.88 -7.12 13.85
CA LYS A 80 -22.43 -7.25 14.06
C LYS A 80 -21.70 -7.28 12.73
N ILE A 81 -20.89 -6.24 12.53
CA ILE A 81 -19.95 -6.15 11.41
C ILE A 81 -18.66 -6.86 11.82
N GLU A 82 -18.28 -7.87 11.06
CA GLU A 82 -17.01 -8.60 11.22
C GLU A 82 -15.85 -7.81 10.61
N LEU A 83 -16.10 -7.16 9.46
CA LEU A 83 -15.08 -6.44 8.70
C LEU A 83 -15.69 -5.17 8.07
N ALA A 84 -15.03 -4.03 8.28
CA ALA A 84 -15.33 -2.78 7.60
C ALA A 84 -14.06 -2.25 6.93
N GLN A 85 -14.08 -2.15 5.61
CA GLN A 85 -12.93 -1.72 4.81
C GLN A 85 -13.27 -0.47 4.01
N LEU A 86 -12.32 0.47 4.01
CA LEU A 86 -12.32 1.67 3.19
C LEU A 86 -11.24 1.53 2.12
N MET A 87 -11.62 1.83 0.88
CA MET A 87 -10.81 1.67 -0.32
C MET A 87 -10.79 2.99 -1.07
N ASP A 88 -9.70 3.73 -0.94
CA ASP A 88 -9.50 4.93 -1.71
C ASP A 88 -8.61 4.65 -2.93
N PRO A 89 -9.13 4.80 -4.15
CA PRO A 89 -8.35 4.61 -5.37
C PRO A 89 -7.43 5.79 -5.68
N VAL A 90 -7.42 6.89 -4.92
CA VAL A 90 -6.57 8.07 -5.19
C VAL A 90 -5.31 8.04 -4.32
N GLU A 91 -4.15 8.29 -4.94
CA GLU A 91 -2.83 8.17 -4.29
C GLU A 91 -2.58 9.25 -3.22
N TYR A 92 -3.01 10.48 -3.48
CA TYR A 92 -2.83 11.66 -2.62
C TYR A 92 -4.18 12.28 -2.25
N SER A 93 -5.09 11.49 -1.67
CA SER A 93 -6.33 12.05 -1.17
C SER A 93 -6.13 12.71 0.19
N ASP A 94 -6.65 13.92 0.35
CA ASP A 94 -6.78 14.61 1.63
C ASP A 94 -7.99 14.11 2.44
N PHE A 95 -8.69 13.07 1.96
CA PHE A 95 -9.86 12.51 2.60
C PHE A 95 -9.51 11.85 3.94
N SER A 96 -10.06 12.40 5.03
CA SER A 96 -10.00 11.79 6.36
C SER A 96 -11.23 10.92 6.62
N PRO A 97 -11.07 9.64 6.98
CA PRO A 97 -12.18 8.74 7.22
C PRO A 97 -12.74 8.84 8.64
N GLU A 98 -12.19 9.71 9.50
CA GLU A 98 -12.59 9.82 10.90
C GLU A 98 -14.07 10.13 11.05
N LYS A 99 -14.59 11.06 10.23
CA LYS A 99 -16.01 11.41 10.21
C LYS A 99 -16.88 10.18 9.90
N LEU A 100 -16.56 9.47 8.81
CA LEU A 100 -17.28 8.25 8.42
C LEU A 100 -17.18 7.14 9.47
N GLY A 101 -16.00 6.98 10.07
CA GLY A 101 -15.77 6.01 11.13
C GLY A 101 -16.62 6.30 12.37
N ASN A 102 -16.75 7.58 12.76
CA ASN A 102 -17.60 7.99 13.88
C ASN A 102 -19.08 7.78 13.56
N GLU A 103 -19.54 8.17 12.37
CA GLU A 103 -20.93 7.96 11.94
C GLU A 103 -21.28 6.45 11.84
N LEU A 104 -20.32 5.61 11.45
CA LEU A 104 -20.49 4.15 11.46
C LEU A 104 -20.64 3.60 12.88
N LYS A 105 -19.85 4.11 13.84
CA LYS A 105 -19.91 3.72 15.25
C LYS A 105 -21.21 4.11 15.94
N GLU A 106 -21.90 5.17 15.50
CA GLU A 106 -23.24 5.50 16.01
C GLU A 106 -24.25 4.37 15.79
N ILE A 107 -24.10 3.62 14.69
CA ILE A 107 -25.02 2.53 14.31
C ILE A 107 -24.46 1.16 14.72
N TYR A 108 -23.14 0.98 14.61
CA TYR A 108 -22.42 -0.25 14.93
C TYR A 108 -21.23 0.04 15.86
N PRO A 109 -21.46 0.14 17.19
CA PRO A 109 -20.47 0.63 18.16
C PRO A 109 -19.13 -0.11 18.16
N ASP A 110 -19.17 -1.43 17.92
CA ASP A 110 -17.98 -2.30 17.96
C ASP A 110 -17.20 -2.33 16.64
N THR A 111 -17.54 -1.46 15.68
CA THR A 111 -16.95 -1.48 14.33
C THR A 111 -15.81 -0.48 14.21
N LEU A 112 -14.69 -0.95 13.64
CA LEU A 112 -13.58 -0.10 13.24
C LEU A 112 -13.48 -0.10 11.72
N LEU A 113 -13.65 1.07 11.10
CA LEU A 113 -13.42 1.27 9.67
C LEU A 113 -11.91 1.26 9.38
N ARG A 114 -11.44 0.30 8.60
CA ARG A 114 -10.01 0.10 8.32
C ARG A 114 -9.66 0.51 6.90
N TRP A 115 -8.55 1.22 6.75
CA TRP A 115 -7.90 1.42 5.46
C TRP A 115 -7.46 0.08 4.87
N THR A 116 -7.75 -0.14 3.59
CA THR A 116 -7.29 -1.30 2.84
C THR A 116 -6.41 -0.86 1.68
N TYR A 117 -5.27 -1.53 1.52
CA TYR A 117 -4.40 -1.29 0.38
C TYR A 117 -5.08 -1.83 -0.89
N VAL A 118 -5.36 -0.93 -1.82
CA VAL A 118 -6.05 -1.23 -3.07
C VAL A 118 -5.28 -0.66 -4.25
N GLU A 119 -5.72 -0.99 -5.46
CA GLU A 119 -5.17 -0.37 -6.65
C GLU A 119 -5.47 1.13 -6.62
N LYS A 120 -4.40 1.93 -6.76
CA LYS A 120 -4.45 3.39 -6.70
C LYS A 120 -4.08 4.02 -8.05
N HIS A 121 -4.52 5.25 -8.24
CA HIS A 121 -4.28 6.05 -9.43
C HIS A 121 -4.24 7.54 -9.08
N ARG A 122 -3.59 8.34 -9.93
CA ARG A 122 -3.42 9.80 -9.70
C ARG A 122 -4.57 10.63 -10.25
N ASP A 123 -5.24 10.13 -11.28
CA ASP A 123 -6.37 10.81 -11.91
C ASP A 123 -7.67 10.54 -11.16
N VAL A 124 -8.18 11.58 -10.48
CA VAL A 124 -9.46 11.55 -9.75
C VAL A 124 -10.63 11.24 -10.69
N GLN A 125 -10.56 11.58 -11.98
CA GLN A 125 -11.62 11.27 -12.94
C GLN A 125 -11.78 9.76 -13.17
N GLN A 126 -10.74 8.97 -12.89
CA GLN A 126 -10.78 7.52 -12.98
C GLN A 126 -11.18 6.84 -11.67
N SER A 127 -11.35 7.59 -10.58
CA SER A 127 -11.68 7.05 -9.26
C SER A 127 -12.92 6.14 -9.29
N ALA A 128 -13.93 6.46 -10.11
CA ALA A 128 -15.14 5.66 -10.23
C ALA A 128 -14.89 4.24 -10.79
N SER A 129 -14.18 4.13 -11.92
CA SER A 129 -13.93 2.83 -12.57
C SER A 129 -13.01 1.95 -11.72
N ILE A 130 -12.05 2.57 -11.03
CA ILE A 130 -11.12 1.89 -10.13
C ILE A 130 -11.82 1.47 -8.85
N THR A 131 -12.72 2.30 -8.29
CA THR A 131 -13.56 1.95 -7.14
C THR A 131 -14.39 0.69 -7.43
N ILE A 132 -15.01 0.60 -8.61
CA ILE A 132 -15.75 -0.60 -9.02
C ILE A 132 -14.85 -1.83 -9.00
N LYS A 133 -13.65 -1.73 -9.61
CA LYS A 133 -12.68 -2.83 -9.66
C LYS A 133 -12.24 -3.26 -8.26
N ASN A 134 -11.93 -2.30 -7.40
CA ASN A 134 -11.49 -2.54 -6.02
C ASN A 134 -12.59 -3.20 -5.17
N LEU A 135 -13.83 -2.72 -5.26
CA LEU A 135 -14.97 -3.29 -4.53
C LEU A 135 -15.28 -4.73 -4.96
N LEU A 136 -15.27 -5.02 -6.27
CA LEU A 136 -15.52 -6.38 -6.76
C LEU A 136 -14.39 -7.34 -6.35
N LYS A 137 -13.14 -6.90 -6.45
CA LYS A 137 -11.98 -7.69 -6.01
C LYS A 137 -12.04 -7.97 -4.51
N ALA A 138 -12.37 -6.97 -3.70
CA ALA A 138 -12.49 -7.17 -2.27
C ALA A 138 -13.66 -8.09 -1.89
N ALA A 139 -14.80 -7.97 -2.59
CA ALA A 139 -15.93 -8.88 -2.40
C ALA A 139 -15.53 -10.34 -2.69
N GLU A 140 -14.77 -10.54 -3.77
CA GLU A 140 -14.22 -11.84 -4.15
C GLU A 140 -13.25 -12.40 -3.10
N GLU A 141 -12.31 -11.59 -2.62
CA GLU A 141 -11.36 -11.97 -1.56
C GLU A 141 -12.09 -12.37 -0.27
N VAL A 142 -13.13 -11.63 0.12
CA VAL A 142 -13.93 -11.93 1.33
C VAL A 142 -14.70 -13.24 1.22
N GLN A 143 -15.26 -13.57 0.05
CA GLN A 143 -15.94 -14.86 -0.15
C GLN A 143 -14.95 -16.03 -0.10
N LEU A 144 -13.76 -15.87 -0.65
CA LEU A 144 -12.69 -16.88 -0.59
C LEU A 144 -12.16 -17.10 0.83
N THR A 145 -12.32 -16.12 1.73
CA THR A 145 -12.04 -16.30 3.17
C THR A 145 -13.18 -17.00 3.91
N TYR A 146 -14.43 -16.86 3.43
CA TYR A 146 -15.61 -17.49 4.03
C TYR A 146 -15.69 -19.01 3.77
N GLU A 147 -15.16 -19.49 2.65
CA GLU A 147 -15.07 -20.93 2.33
C GLU A 147 -13.89 -21.66 3.01
N ARG A 148 -13.24 -21.04 4.01
CA ARG A 148 -12.07 -21.61 4.69
C ARG A 148 -12.41 -22.38 5.97
N GLY A 149 -12.93 -23.58 5.76
CA GLY A 149 -12.34 -24.74 6.40
C GLY A 149 -11.24 -25.27 5.50
N THR A 150 -10.22 -25.92 6.05
CA THR A 150 -9.13 -26.63 5.34
C THR A 150 -9.57 -27.63 4.25
N ASP A 151 -10.87 -27.81 4.07
CA ASP A 151 -11.50 -28.80 3.21
C ASP A 151 -11.53 -28.38 1.73
N THR A 152 -11.61 -27.09 1.40
CA THR A 152 -11.72 -26.63 -0.01
C THR A 152 -10.46 -26.85 -0.84
N CYS A 153 -9.27 -26.56 -0.30
CA CYS A 153 -8.00 -26.91 -0.97
C CYS A 153 -7.89 -28.43 -1.19
N SER A 154 -8.38 -29.22 -0.22
CA SER A 154 -8.41 -30.68 -0.30
C SER A 154 -9.38 -31.19 -1.36
N ILE A 155 -10.49 -30.49 -1.61
CA ILE A 155 -11.48 -30.79 -2.65
C ILE A 155 -10.94 -30.38 -4.03
N ASP A 156 -10.39 -29.17 -4.19
CA ASP A 156 -9.82 -28.70 -5.45
C ASP A 156 -8.64 -29.55 -5.93
N LEU A 157 -7.83 -30.07 -4.99
CA LEU A 157 -6.76 -31.04 -5.29
C LEU A 157 -7.29 -32.41 -5.70
N LYS A 158 -8.43 -32.85 -5.13
CA LYS A 158 -9.08 -34.12 -5.47
C LYS A 158 -9.80 -34.06 -6.82
N ASP A 159 -10.35 -32.91 -7.17
CA ASP A 159 -11.07 -32.66 -8.42
C ASP A 159 -10.15 -32.19 -9.57
N GLU A 160 -8.82 -32.27 -9.38
CA GLU A 160 -7.78 -31.83 -10.33
C GLU A 160 -7.93 -30.38 -10.82
N ASN A 161 -8.58 -29.52 -10.03
CA ASN A 161 -8.77 -28.11 -10.36
C ASN A 161 -7.55 -27.28 -9.91
N TRP A 162 -6.43 -27.48 -10.60
CA TRP A 162 -5.13 -26.89 -10.26
C TRP A 162 -5.13 -25.36 -10.21
N GLN A 163 -5.97 -24.71 -11.02
CA GLN A 163 -6.07 -23.25 -11.05
C GLN A 163 -6.75 -22.70 -9.79
N ALA A 164 -7.81 -23.37 -9.32
CA ALA A 164 -8.48 -23.04 -8.07
C ALA A 164 -7.59 -23.33 -6.88
N ALA A 165 -6.96 -24.51 -6.83
CA ALA A 165 -6.01 -24.89 -5.79
C ALA A 165 -4.84 -23.88 -5.69
N LEU A 166 -4.24 -23.49 -6.81
CA LEU A 166 -3.17 -22.47 -6.84
C LEU A 166 -3.67 -21.11 -6.33
N THR A 167 -4.90 -20.74 -6.64
CA THR A 167 -5.51 -19.48 -6.18
C THR A 167 -5.73 -19.51 -4.68
N THR A 168 -6.33 -20.57 -4.15
CA THR A 168 -6.53 -20.81 -2.72
C THR A 168 -5.18 -20.82 -1.98
N MET A 169 -4.18 -21.49 -2.54
CA MET A 169 -2.84 -21.55 -1.97
C MET A 169 -2.14 -20.19 -1.96
N LYS A 170 -2.29 -19.36 -3.01
CA LYS A 170 -1.78 -17.98 -3.04
C LYS A 170 -2.44 -17.09 -1.99
N ILE A 171 -3.73 -17.27 -1.76
CA ILE A 171 -4.48 -16.52 -0.76
C ILE A 171 -4.07 -16.96 0.66
N LEU A 172 -3.93 -18.28 0.89
CA LEU A 172 -3.40 -18.82 2.15
C LEU A 172 -1.98 -18.31 2.41
N PHE A 173 -1.12 -18.27 1.39
CA PHE A 173 0.19 -17.63 1.49
C PHE A 173 0.06 -16.15 1.85
N LYS A 174 -0.81 -15.37 1.19
CA LYS A 174 -1.02 -13.95 1.51
C LYS A 174 -1.50 -13.73 2.96
N GLU A 175 -2.30 -14.63 3.51
CA GLU A 175 -2.75 -14.55 4.90
C GLU A 175 -1.74 -15.07 5.92
N LEU A 176 -0.97 -16.10 5.58
CA LEU A 176 0.09 -16.66 6.44
C LEU A 176 1.39 -15.82 6.38
N SER A 177 1.63 -15.11 5.27
CA SER A 177 2.77 -14.23 5.06
C SER A 177 2.29 -12.82 4.76
N SER A 178 2.19 -11.99 5.79
CA SER A 178 1.99 -10.54 5.67
C SER A 178 3.16 -9.80 5.00
N LEU A 179 4.24 -10.51 4.68
CA LEU A 179 5.46 -10.02 4.06
C LEU A 179 5.73 -10.79 2.76
N ASN A 180 6.05 -10.08 1.68
CA ASN A 180 6.65 -10.65 0.49
C ASN A 180 8.09 -11.08 0.78
N MET A 181 8.25 -12.31 1.28
CA MET A 181 9.56 -12.85 1.67
C MET A 181 10.55 -12.88 0.50
N GLN A 182 10.10 -13.14 -0.73
CA GLN A 182 10.97 -13.17 -1.89
C GLN A 182 11.62 -11.81 -2.13
N GLU A 183 10.81 -10.74 -2.10
CA GLU A 183 11.29 -9.38 -2.29
C GLU A 183 12.13 -8.90 -1.11
N LEU A 184 11.74 -9.26 0.12
CA LEU A 184 12.56 -8.99 1.31
C LEU A 184 13.96 -9.61 1.16
N PHE A 185 14.05 -10.87 0.72
CA PHE A 185 15.36 -11.51 0.50
C PHE A 185 16.15 -10.85 -0.62
N THR A 186 15.52 -10.50 -1.75
CA THR A 186 16.19 -9.74 -2.82
C THR A 186 16.74 -8.40 -2.31
N LEU A 187 15.97 -7.65 -1.52
CA LEU A 187 16.42 -6.38 -0.96
C LEU A 187 17.58 -6.56 0.03
N ILE A 188 17.55 -7.61 0.85
CA ILE A 188 18.65 -7.95 1.77
C ILE A 188 19.92 -8.32 0.99
N GLU A 189 19.80 -9.10 -0.08
CA GLU A 189 20.93 -9.47 -0.94
C GLU A 189 21.59 -8.26 -1.59
N GLU A 190 20.81 -7.30 -2.10
CA GLU A 190 21.36 -6.05 -2.65
C GLU A 190 22.08 -5.23 -1.57
N ALA A 191 21.51 -5.14 -0.37
CA ALA A 191 22.17 -4.49 0.76
C ALA A 191 23.49 -5.19 1.13
N ASP A 192 23.54 -6.52 1.10
CA ASP A 192 24.74 -7.30 1.41
C ASP A 192 25.89 -7.07 0.42
N LYS A 193 25.59 -6.90 -0.87
CA LYS A 193 26.60 -6.52 -1.86
C LYS A 193 27.28 -5.21 -1.47
N VAL A 194 26.53 -4.24 -0.98
CA VAL A 194 27.06 -2.95 -0.54
C VAL A 194 27.85 -3.09 0.76
N VAL A 195 27.36 -3.90 1.71
CA VAL A 195 28.09 -4.22 2.96
C VAL A 195 29.47 -4.82 2.64
N TYR A 196 29.56 -5.69 1.63
CA TYR A 196 30.84 -6.24 1.18
C TYR A 196 31.80 -5.14 0.68
N LEU A 197 31.30 -4.16 -0.09
CA LEU A 197 32.11 -3.06 -0.63
C LEU A 197 32.67 -2.15 0.45
N ILE A 198 31.96 -1.97 1.56
CA ILE A 198 32.33 -1.06 2.65
C ILE A 198 33.03 -1.74 3.83
N LYS A 199 33.18 -3.07 3.77
CA LYS A 199 33.80 -3.87 4.81
C LYS A 199 35.20 -3.36 5.16
N ASP A 200 35.46 -3.16 6.45
CA ASP A 200 36.74 -2.67 7.00
C ASP A 200 37.20 -1.31 6.46
N LYS A 201 36.29 -0.52 5.87
CA LYS A 201 36.53 0.85 5.38
C LYS A 201 35.86 1.89 6.26
N ASN A 202 36.32 3.14 6.15
CA ASN A 202 35.69 4.28 6.82
C ASN A 202 34.58 4.83 5.92
N ILE A 203 33.38 5.00 6.47
CA ILE A 203 32.22 5.46 5.71
C ILE A 203 31.59 6.71 6.32
N ILE A 204 30.94 7.50 5.47
CA ILE A 204 29.93 8.50 5.88
C ILE A 204 28.56 7.92 5.54
N LEU A 205 27.70 7.78 6.53
CA LEU A 205 26.35 7.29 6.34
C LEU A 205 25.35 8.43 6.46
N PHE A 206 24.63 8.71 5.38
CA PHE A 206 23.61 9.75 5.35
C PHE A 206 22.33 9.23 5.99
N PHE A 207 21.58 10.11 6.64
CA PHE A 207 20.30 9.85 7.30
C PHE A 207 19.35 11.02 7.08
N GLY A 208 18.03 10.75 7.08
CA GLY A 208 17.00 11.77 6.89
C GLY A 208 15.79 11.21 6.14
N ILE A 209 14.66 11.90 6.20
CA ILE A 209 13.43 11.51 5.49
C ILE A 209 13.61 11.54 3.97
N THR A 210 12.69 10.95 3.21
CA THR A 210 12.68 11.10 1.74
C THR A 210 12.51 12.57 1.39
N GLY A 211 13.22 13.03 0.34
CA GLY A 211 13.21 14.43 -0.07
C GLY A 211 14.11 15.36 0.75
N SER A 212 14.80 14.88 1.80
CA SER A 212 15.74 15.73 2.57
C SER A 212 17.04 16.06 1.83
N GLY A 213 17.22 15.56 0.60
CA GLY A 213 18.36 15.86 -0.25
C GLY A 213 19.55 14.92 -0.12
N LYS A 214 19.44 13.76 0.57
CA LYS A 214 20.54 12.80 0.77
C LYS A 214 21.25 12.41 -0.53
N SER A 215 20.53 11.77 -1.45
CA SER A 215 21.07 11.32 -2.73
C SER A 215 21.59 12.48 -3.56
N THR A 216 20.88 13.61 -3.56
CA THR A 216 21.29 14.85 -4.23
C THR A 216 22.61 15.40 -3.70
N THR A 217 22.79 15.44 -2.38
CA THR A 217 24.05 15.84 -1.74
C THR A 217 25.18 14.88 -2.08
N ILE A 218 24.93 13.57 -2.06
CA ILE A 218 25.94 12.56 -2.43
C ILE A 218 26.37 12.74 -3.89
N HIS A 219 25.44 12.94 -4.82
CA HIS A 219 25.75 13.21 -6.22
C HIS A 219 26.61 14.47 -6.39
N PHE A 220 26.27 15.56 -5.70
CA PHE A 220 27.05 16.78 -5.72
C PHE A 220 28.47 16.55 -5.17
N LEU A 221 28.59 15.86 -4.03
CA LEU A 221 29.89 15.51 -3.43
C LEU A 221 30.70 14.54 -4.29
N ALA A 222 30.06 13.75 -5.15
CA ALA A 222 30.71 12.90 -6.13
C ALA A 222 31.11 13.65 -7.41
N GLY A 223 30.96 14.97 -7.47
CA GLY A 223 31.38 15.83 -8.58
C GLY A 223 30.29 16.19 -9.58
N SER A 224 29.03 15.81 -9.33
CA SER A 224 27.91 16.22 -10.20
C SER A 224 27.66 17.73 -10.06
N GLN A 225 27.41 18.43 -11.16
CA GLN A 225 26.97 19.82 -11.13
C GLN A 225 25.45 19.88 -10.95
N MET A 226 24.99 20.69 -10.00
CA MET A 226 23.57 20.87 -9.77
C MET A 226 23.04 22.02 -10.63
N GLU A 227 22.07 21.71 -11.50
CA GLU A 227 21.36 22.70 -12.29
C GLU A 227 19.89 22.74 -11.86
N ARG A 228 19.34 23.95 -11.78
CA ARG A 228 17.92 24.14 -11.54
C ARG A 228 17.17 23.96 -12.85
N VAL A 229 16.81 22.72 -13.16
CA VAL A 229 16.04 22.38 -14.36
C VAL A 229 14.59 22.08 -13.97
N ILE A 230 13.63 22.63 -14.72
CA ILE A 230 12.24 22.18 -14.64
C ILE A 230 12.17 20.86 -15.40
N VAL A 231 12.24 19.74 -14.67
CA VAL A 231 12.14 18.41 -15.26
C VAL A 231 10.67 18.01 -15.29
N THR A 232 10.11 17.87 -16.49
CA THR A 232 8.81 17.22 -16.68
C THR A 232 9.02 15.71 -16.53
N THR A 233 8.93 15.21 -15.30
CA THR A 233 9.04 13.78 -15.02
C THR A 233 7.80 13.05 -15.50
N SER A 234 7.92 11.77 -15.85
CA SER A 234 6.72 10.96 -16.06
C SER A 234 5.92 10.91 -14.74
N PRO A 235 4.59 10.82 -14.80
CA PRO A 235 3.77 10.65 -13.61
C PRO A 235 4.01 9.30 -12.89
N PHE A 236 4.96 8.48 -13.33
CA PHE A 236 5.34 7.22 -12.69
C PHE A 236 6.80 7.21 -12.20
N ALA A 237 7.55 8.30 -12.39
CA ALA A 237 8.91 8.41 -11.92
C ALA A 237 8.93 8.61 -10.39
N GLN A 238 9.27 7.56 -9.64
CA GLN A 238 9.59 7.64 -8.22
C GLN A 238 11.11 7.62 -8.07
N SER A 239 11.68 8.71 -7.55
CA SER A 239 13.07 8.74 -7.11
C SER A 239 13.14 8.18 -5.70
N GLU A 240 13.29 6.86 -5.61
CA GLU A 240 13.41 6.17 -4.33
C GLU A 240 14.67 5.31 -4.32
N THR A 241 15.62 5.68 -3.46
CA THR A 241 16.67 4.77 -3.02
C THR A 241 15.97 3.60 -2.30
N ARG A 242 16.14 2.37 -2.79
CA ARG A 242 15.40 1.19 -2.28
C ARG A 242 16.18 0.36 -1.26
N TYR A 243 17.49 0.48 -1.27
CA TYR A 243 18.43 -0.19 -0.38
C TYR A 243 19.66 0.71 -0.20
N ILE A 244 20.48 0.44 0.81
CA ILE A 244 21.72 1.19 1.02
C ILE A 244 22.61 1.10 -0.22
N THR A 245 23.14 2.22 -0.70
CA THR A 245 24.11 2.27 -1.80
C THR A 245 25.38 2.95 -1.33
N ALA A 246 26.52 2.63 -1.95
CA ALA A 246 27.81 3.22 -1.60
C ALA A 246 28.48 3.82 -2.83
N VAL A 247 28.92 5.07 -2.70
CA VAL A 247 29.68 5.80 -3.72
C VAL A 247 31.05 6.10 -3.14
N THR A 248 32.10 5.66 -3.83
CA THR A 248 33.48 6.02 -3.46
C THR A 248 33.84 7.32 -4.18
N VAL A 249 34.23 8.34 -3.41
CA VAL A 249 34.69 9.62 -3.93
C VAL A 249 36.19 9.70 -3.68
N ASN A 250 37.00 9.74 -4.74
CA ASN A 250 38.42 10.04 -4.59
C ASN A 250 38.61 11.54 -4.48
N PHE A 251 39.43 11.97 -3.52
CA PHE A 251 39.65 13.39 -3.24
C PHE A 251 40.24 14.15 -4.43
N LYS A 252 41.03 13.48 -5.27
CA LYS A 252 41.58 14.04 -6.51
C LYS A 252 40.50 14.41 -7.53
N ASP A 253 39.47 13.57 -7.65
CA ASP A 253 38.42 13.72 -8.67
C ASP A 253 37.52 14.94 -8.38
N VAL A 254 37.52 15.40 -7.12
CA VAL A 254 36.72 16.53 -6.63
C VAL A 254 37.56 17.74 -6.23
N GLY A 255 38.84 17.77 -6.62
CA GLY A 255 39.74 18.92 -6.41
C GLY A 255 40.13 19.17 -4.95
N ALA A 256 40.08 18.17 -4.08
CA ALA A 256 40.52 18.31 -2.69
C ALA A 256 42.07 18.27 -2.58
N PHE A 257 42.62 19.06 -1.65
CA PHE A 257 44.07 19.23 -1.43
C PHE A 257 44.76 18.05 -0.70
N THR A 258 44.15 16.86 -0.69
CA THR A 258 44.65 15.71 0.06
C THR A 258 44.45 14.42 -0.72
N ASP A 259 45.34 13.45 -0.49
CA ASP A 259 45.26 12.12 -1.07
C ASP A 259 44.29 11.23 -0.29
N GLY A 260 43.62 10.33 -1.01
CA GLY A 260 42.73 9.32 -0.43
C GLY A 260 41.34 9.33 -1.04
N SER A 261 40.45 8.59 -0.39
CA SER A 261 39.05 8.49 -0.78
C SER A 261 38.16 8.36 0.44
N ILE A 262 36.88 8.67 0.24
CA ILE A 262 35.84 8.46 1.22
C ILE A 262 34.68 7.72 0.57
N ILE A 263 33.97 6.93 1.37
CA ILE A 263 32.78 6.24 0.90
C ILE A 263 31.57 6.94 1.50
N LEU A 264 30.69 7.43 0.64
CA LEU A 264 29.42 8.03 0.99
C LEU A 264 28.34 6.96 0.79
N CYS A 265 27.60 6.66 1.84
CA CYS A 265 26.51 5.70 1.80
C CYS A 265 25.17 6.45 1.79
N ASP A 266 24.38 6.23 0.72
CA ASP A 266 22.99 6.68 0.65
C ASP A 266 22.09 5.59 1.23
N ASN A 267 21.11 6.00 2.03
CA ASN A 267 20.11 5.10 2.58
C ASN A 267 18.70 5.55 2.16
N PRO A 268 17.74 4.63 2.07
CA PRO A 268 16.34 5.01 1.89
C PRO A 268 15.88 5.94 3.01
N GLY A 269 15.00 6.89 2.68
CA GLY A 269 14.50 7.84 3.65
C GLY A 269 13.63 7.19 4.72
N PHE A 270 13.70 7.69 5.96
CA PHE A 270 12.83 7.24 7.03
C PHE A 270 11.36 7.59 6.76
N GLY A 271 10.45 6.69 7.16
CA GLY A 271 9.00 6.93 7.15
C GLY A 271 8.35 6.95 5.77
N ASN A 272 9.05 6.49 4.74
CA ASN A 272 8.60 6.62 3.35
C ASN A 272 8.77 5.34 2.53
N THR A 273 8.83 4.17 3.17
CA THR A 273 8.74 2.92 2.43
C THR A 273 7.31 2.43 2.50
N HIS A 274 6.67 2.36 1.33
CA HIS A 274 5.24 2.03 1.21
C HIS A 274 4.89 0.60 1.67
N ARG A 275 5.88 -0.18 2.17
CA ARG A 275 5.77 -1.63 2.43
C ARG A 275 6.79 -2.09 3.49
N ALA A 276 6.37 -2.95 4.43
CA ALA A 276 7.15 -3.38 5.59
C ALA A 276 8.47 -4.11 5.24
N GLU A 277 8.52 -4.76 4.09
CA GLU A 277 9.70 -5.47 3.58
C GLU A 277 10.89 -4.52 3.38
N PHE A 278 10.63 -3.30 2.91
CA PHE A 278 11.67 -2.29 2.70
C PHE A 278 12.20 -1.78 4.03
N ASP A 279 11.33 -1.47 5.00
CA ASP A 279 11.77 -1.05 6.33
C ASP A 279 12.65 -2.12 7.01
N ILE A 280 12.25 -3.39 6.91
CA ILE A 280 13.03 -4.51 7.44
C ILE A 280 14.38 -4.62 6.72
N ALA A 281 14.39 -4.66 5.39
CA ALA A 281 15.63 -4.78 4.61
C ALA A 281 16.59 -3.62 4.88
N ASN A 282 16.07 -2.39 4.98
CA ASN A 282 16.85 -1.19 5.22
C ASN A 282 17.43 -1.17 6.63
N ALA A 283 16.64 -1.55 7.64
CA ALA A 283 17.13 -1.68 9.01
C ALA A 283 18.26 -2.73 9.08
N ILE A 284 18.08 -3.89 8.45
CA ILE A 284 19.12 -4.92 8.35
C ILE A 284 20.37 -4.37 7.65
N GLY A 285 20.20 -3.72 6.50
CA GLY A 285 21.30 -3.14 5.72
C GLY A 285 22.11 -2.11 6.50
N ILE A 286 21.44 -1.18 7.20
CA ILE A 286 22.10 -0.19 8.06
C ILE A 286 22.86 -0.86 9.20
N VAL A 287 22.23 -1.80 9.92
CA VAL A 287 22.88 -2.51 11.02
C VAL A 287 24.10 -3.29 10.54
N ARG A 288 24.00 -3.98 9.40
CA ARG A 288 25.12 -4.72 8.81
C ARG A 288 26.22 -3.78 8.32
N ALA A 289 25.88 -2.65 7.71
CA ALA A 289 26.84 -1.65 7.26
C ALA A 289 27.65 -1.07 8.43
N VAL A 290 26.96 -0.65 9.49
CA VAL A 290 27.59 -0.13 10.71
C VAL A 290 28.50 -1.17 11.37
N LYS A 291 28.05 -2.43 11.44
CA LYS A 291 28.84 -3.53 12.02
C LYS A 291 30.02 -3.98 11.17
N GLY A 292 29.92 -3.86 9.84
CA GLY A 292 30.92 -4.36 8.90
C GLY A 292 31.99 -3.34 8.52
N CYS A 293 31.72 -2.04 8.66
CA CYS A 293 32.68 -0.99 8.39
C CYS A 293 33.71 -0.84 9.52
N ARG A 294 34.86 -0.20 9.24
CA ARG A 294 35.87 0.10 10.25
C ARG A 294 35.44 1.25 11.16
N SER A 295 34.85 2.27 10.56
CA SER A 295 34.25 3.39 11.29
C SER A 295 33.14 4.03 10.47
N VAL A 296 32.14 4.56 11.16
CA VAL A 296 31.01 5.27 10.56
C VAL A 296 30.93 6.69 11.11
N LYS A 297 30.75 7.66 10.22
CA LYS A 297 30.36 9.03 10.58
C LYS A 297 28.92 9.26 10.10
N PRO A 298 27.93 9.32 11.01
CA PRO A 298 26.56 9.61 10.62
C PRO A 298 26.40 11.09 10.26
N VAL A 299 25.69 11.38 9.18
CA VAL A 299 25.30 12.74 8.75
C VAL A 299 23.79 12.78 8.61
N VAL A 300 23.14 13.62 9.41
CA VAL A 300 21.67 13.76 9.41
C VAL A 300 21.29 14.99 8.60
N LEU A 301 20.45 14.80 7.57
CA LEU A 301 19.92 15.87 6.73
C LEU A 301 18.48 16.14 7.11
N ILE A 302 18.22 17.39 7.46
CA ILE A 302 16.90 17.90 7.80
C ILE A 302 16.50 18.89 6.72
N SER A 303 15.35 18.66 6.08
CA SER A 303 14.80 19.61 5.11
C SER A 303 14.44 20.91 5.81
N TYR A 304 14.81 22.06 5.22
CA TYR A 304 14.50 23.38 5.78
C TYR A 304 13.00 23.59 6.03
N GLY A 305 12.14 23.06 5.13
CA GLY A 305 10.68 23.13 5.29
C GLY A 305 10.13 22.36 6.50
N ASN A 306 10.92 21.48 7.11
CA ASN A 306 10.52 20.66 8.26
C ASN A 306 11.13 21.16 9.59
N ILE A 307 11.84 22.30 9.58
CA ILE A 307 12.43 22.92 10.78
C ILE A 307 11.45 23.92 11.43
N ALA A 308 10.22 24.02 10.92
CA ALA A 308 9.15 24.89 11.44
C ALA A 308 8.26 24.17 12.46
#